data_AF-A0A968WHQ9-F1
#
_entry.id   AF-A0A968WHQ9-F1
#
_cell.length_a   1.000
_cell.length_b   1.000
_cell.length_c   1.000
_cell.angle_alpha   90.00
_cell.angle_beta   90.00
_cell.angle_gamma   90.00
#
_symmetry.space_group_name_H-M   'P 1'
#
loop_
_entity.id
_entity.type
_entity.pdbx_description
1 polymer ?
#
loop_
_entity_poly.entity_id
_entity_poly.type
_entity_poly.pdbx_seq_one_letter_code
_entity_poly.pdbx_strand_id
1 'polypeptide(L)'
;MAKKQWAQVGKRKLEISNLDKELFPDDHVVKAEIIEYYLKIAPTLLNHIKGRALTLIRFPDGIYGESFYQKNRPEWAPDWLEFVTLGKEKKDYIVATEPASLVWLANLASLELHQLHSRKPNYDCPDYMVFDLDPPEGYNFADASTSLLN
;
A
#
# COMPACT_ATOMS: atom_id res chain seq x y z
N MET A 1 24.13 2.77 11.75
CA MET A 1 23.24 1.76 11.14
C MET A 1 21.82 2.02 11.60
N ALA A 2 20.83 1.79 10.74
CA ALA A 2 19.41 1.83 11.09
C ALA A 2 19.12 0.96 12.32
N LYS A 3 18.47 1.49 13.36
CA LYS A 3 18.00 0.67 14.47
C LYS A 3 16.93 -0.29 13.96
N LYS A 4 17.19 -1.59 14.10
CA LYS A 4 16.28 -2.69 13.76
C LYS A 4 15.63 -3.20 15.03
N GLN A 5 14.38 -3.61 14.92
CA GLN A 5 13.64 -4.25 16.01
C GLN A 5 12.66 -5.27 15.45
N TRP A 6 12.31 -6.25 16.29
CA TRP A 6 11.34 -7.27 15.92
C TRP A 6 9.97 -6.91 16.49
N ALA A 7 8.95 -6.94 15.63
CA ALA A 7 7.56 -6.76 16.01
C ALA A 7 6.76 -8.06 15.78
N GLN A 8 5.88 -8.38 16.72
CA GLN A 8 4.92 -9.47 16.57
C GLN A 8 3.57 -8.88 16.11
N VAL A 9 3.09 -9.29 14.95
CA VAL A 9 1.80 -8.85 14.38
C VAL A 9 0.96 -10.09 14.07
N GLY A 10 -0.06 -10.32 14.89
CA GLY A 10 -0.80 -11.59 14.86
C GLY A 10 0.13 -12.78 15.06
N LYS A 11 0.17 -13.70 14.10
CA LYS A 11 1.04 -14.88 14.11
C LYS A 11 2.42 -14.66 13.48
N ARG A 12 2.70 -13.48 12.94
CA ARG A 12 3.95 -13.18 12.21
C ARG A 12 4.91 -12.37 13.05
N LYS A 13 6.20 -12.68 12.90
CA LYS A 13 7.30 -11.89 13.45
C LYS A 13 7.99 -11.17 12.29
N LEU A 14 8.13 -9.84 12.38
CA LEU A 14 8.70 -8.99 11.33
C LEU A 14 9.84 -8.15 11.88
N GLU A 15 10.89 -7.97 11.07
CA GLU A 15 11.90 -6.95 11.34
C GLU A 15 11.42 -5.60 10.81
N ILE A 16 11.33 -4.61 11.68
CA ILE A 16 11.05 -3.21 11.33
C ILE A 16 12.27 -2.35 11.65
N SER A 17 12.50 -1.31 10.86
CA SER A 17 13.73 -0.51 10.95
C SER A 17 13.46 0.96 10.63
N ASN A 18 14.38 1.87 10.93
CA ASN A 18 14.25 3.30 10.59
C ASN A 18 12.94 3.93 11.10
N LEU A 19 12.53 3.58 12.31
CA LEU A 19 11.23 3.99 12.85
C LEU A 19 11.09 5.50 13.03
N ASP A 20 12.19 6.17 13.39
CA ASP A 20 12.24 7.61 13.64
C ASP A 20 12.41 8.42 12.34
N LYS A 21 12.36 7.77 11.17
CA LYS A 21 12.50 8.46 9.88
C LYS A 21 11.23 9.25 9.58
N GLU A 22 11.35 10.56 9.45
CA GLU A 22 10.27 11.42 8.98
C GLU A 22 9.90 11.08 7.54
N LEU A 23 8.62 10.80 7.30
CA LEU A 23 8.06 10.56 5.96
C LEU A 23 7.18 11.73 5.50
N PHE A 24 6.57 12.46 6.43
CA PHE A 24 5.88 13.74 6.19
C PHE A 24 6.53 14.81 7.08
N PRO A 25 7.55 15.53 6.57
CA PRO A 25 8.33 16.47 7.39
C PRO A 25 7.52 17.66 7.93
N ASP A 26 6.57 18.18 7.16
CA ASP A 26 5.76 19.35 7.54
C ASP A 26 4.88 19.08 8.77
N ASP A 27 4.47 17.82 8.96
CA ASP A 27 3.65 17.36 10.07
C ASP A 27 4.45 16.58 11.13
N HIS A 28 5.76 16.44 10.94
CA HIS A 28 6.67 15.62 11.76
C HIS A 28 6.24 14.15 11.90
N VAL A 29 5.55 13.58 10.90
CA VAL A 29 5.10 12.19 10.96
C VAL A 29 6.23 11.25 10.59
N VAL A 30 6.58 10.36 11.52
CA VAL A 30 7.64 9.36 11.35
C VAL A 30 7.10 8.01 10.87
N LYS A 31 7.99 7.16 10.35
CA LYS A 31 7.62 5.84 9.81
C LYS A 31 6.95 4.94 10.85
N ALA A 32 7.30 5.06 12.13
CA ALA A 32 6.64 4.32 13.21
C ALA A 32 5.12 4.59 13.23
N GLU A 33 4.73 5.86 13.06
CA GLU A 33 3.32 6.28 13.07
C GLU A 33 2.58 5.82 11.82
N ILE A 34 3.24 5.78 10.66
CA ILE A 34 2.67 5.18 9.44
C ILE A 34 2.43 3.68 9.63
N ILE A 35 3.37 2.96 10.24
CA ILE A 35 3.20 1.53 10.57
C ILE A 35 2.05 1.33 11.54
N GLU A 36 1.97 2.16 12.60
CA GLU A 36 0.88 2.12 13.56
C GLU A 36 -0.47 2.41 12.90
N TYR A 37 -0.54 3.42 12.03
CA TYR A 37 -1.74 3.76 11.27
C TYR A 37 -2.22 2.57 10.45
N TYR A 38 -1.34 1.96 9.64
CA TYR A 38 -1.67 0.76 8.84
C TYR A 38 -2.20 -0.38 9.71
N LEU A 39 -1.61 -0.59 10.89
CA LEU A 39 -2.06 -1.62 11.82
C LEU A 39 -3.45 -1.28 12.40
N LYS A 40 -3.69 -0.02 12.79
CA LYS A 40 -4.95 0.45 13.35
C LYS A 40 -6.11 0.34 12.35
N ILE A 41 -5.88 0.71 11.09
CA ILE A 41 -6.90 0.64 10.05
C ILE A 41 -6.96 -0.72 9.35
N ALA A 42 -6.10 -1.68 9.71
CA ALA A 42 -6.00 -2.98 9.05
C ALA A 42 -7.34 -3.70 8.86
N PRO A 43 -8.27 -3.75 9.86
CA PRO A 43 -9.57 -4.39 9.66
C PRO A 43 -10.37 -3.76 8.51
N THR A 44 -10.40 -2.43 8.43
CA THR A 44 -11.10 -1.70 7.37
C THR A 44 -10.38 -1.85 6.04
N LEU A 45 -9.07 -1.58 6.01
CA LEU A 45 -8.28 -1.62 4.77
C LEU A 45 -8.32 -3.01 4.13
N LEU A 46 -8.19 -4.08 4.92
CA LEU A 46 -8.25 -5.44 4.40
C LEU A 46 -9.63 -5.81 3.84
N ASN A 47 -10.74 -5.23 4.32
CA ASN A 47 -12.05 -5.49 3.71
C ASN A 47 -12.08 -5.06 2.22
N HIS A 48 -11.34 -4.01 1.87
CA HIS A 48 -11.26 -3.51 0.49
C HIS A 48 -10.20 -4.25 -0.33
N ILE A 49 -8.97 -4.34 0.19
CA ILE A 49 -7.81 -4.75 -0.61
C ILE A 49 -7.51 -6.25 -0.56
N LYS A 50 -8.07 -7.00 0.41
CA LYS A 50 -7.69 -8.40 0.63
C LYS A 50 -7.90 -9.25 -0.61
N GLY A 51 -6.87 -10.00 -0.99
CA GLY A 51 -6.91 -10.87 -2.17
C GLY A 51 -6.72 -10.15 -3.50
N ARG A 52 -6.48 -8.84 -3.50
CA ARG A 52 -6.18 -8.06 -4.71
C ARG A 52 -4.67 -7.91 -4.90
N ALA A 53 -4.23 -7.97 -6.15
CA ALA A 53 -2.85 -7.69 -6.50
C ALA A 53 -2.57 -6.19 -6.31
N LEU A 54 -1.43 -5.85 -5.70
CA LEU A 54 -1.06 -4.46 -5.39
C LEU A 54 0.10 -3.97 -6.25
N THR A 55 -0.04 -2.77 -6.81
CA THR A 55 1.10 -1.93 -7.19
C THR A 55 1.37 -0.98 -6.04
N LEU A 56 2.64 -0.83 -5.65
CA LEU A 56 3.04 0.02 -4.53
C LEU A 56 3.72 1.27 -5.07
N ILE A 57 3.50 2.42 -4.44
CA ILE A 57 4.39 3.57 -4.57
C ILE A 57 5.13 3.75 -3.24
N ARG A 58 6.46 3.69 -3.32
CA ARG A 58 7.35 3.72 -2.17
C ARG A 58 8.06 5.05 -2.09
N PHE A 59 8.16 5.58 -0.88
CA PHE A 59 8.81 6.85 -0.55
C PHE A 59 9.89 6.61 0.50
N PRO A 60 11.00 5.93 0.16
CA PRO A 60 12.00 5.53 1.13
C PRO A 60 12.55 6.72 1.93
N ASP A 61 12.61 7.90 1.32
CA ASP A 61 13.14 9.15 1.85
C ASP A 61 12.07 10.22 2.14
N GLY A 62 10.80 9.81 2.26
CA GLY A 62 9.68 10.71 2.54
C GLY A 62 9.09 11.37 1.30
N ILE A 63 8.01 12.14 1.48
CA ILE A 63 7.19 12.69 0.37
C ILE A 63 7.91 13.69 -0.54
N TYR A 64 8.99 14.31 -0.06
CA TYR A 64 9.84 15.21 -0.85
C TYR A 64 11.06 14.51 -1.48
N GLY A 65 11.30 13.25 -1.12
CA GLY A 65 12.34 12.42 -1.71
C GLY A 65 11.89 11.76 -3.02
N GLU A 66 12.77 10.95 -3.60
CA GLU A 66 12.39 10.14 -4.76
C GLU A 66 11.37 9.07 -4.37
N SER A 67 10.36 8.91 -5.22
CA SER A 67 9.40 7.82 -5.14
C SER A 67 9.53 6.88 -6.32
N PHE A 68 9.12 5.63 -6.14
CA PHE A 68 9.12 4.66 -7.24
C PHE A 68 7.99 3.65 -7.15
N TYR A 69 7.58 3.18 -8.33
CA TYR A 69 6.59 2.13 -8.50
C TYR A 69 7.21 0.74 -8.31
N GLN A 70 6.59 -0.08 -7.47
CA GLN A 70 6.96 -1.48 -7.29
C GLN A 70 5.77 -2.38 -7.61
N LYS A 71 5.86 -3.09 -8.74
CA LYS A 71 4.90 -4.14 -9.14
C LYS A 71 5.38 -5.53 -8.74
N ASN A 72 6.69 -5.78 -8.92
CA ASN A 72 7.28 -7.09 -8.63
C ASN A 72 7.64 -7.19 -7.15
N ARG A 73 7.25 -8.29 -6.51
CA ARG A 73 7.64 -8.68 -5.17
C ARG A 73 9.18 -8.82 -5.14
N PRO A 74 9.87 -8.21 -4.15
CA PRO A 74 11.30 -8.39 -4.03
C PRO A 74 11.63 -9.81 -3.60
N GLU A 75 12.77 -10.35 -4.06
CA GLU A 75 13.19 -11.73 -3.77
C GLU A 75 13.34 -12.02 -2.28
N TRP A 76 13.73 -11.02 -1.48
CA TRP A 76 13.87 -11.12 -0.03
C TRP A 76 12.55 -10.97 0.74
N ALA A 77 11.41 -10.83 0.06
CA ALA A 77 10.12 -10.77 0.73
C ALA A 77 9.87 -12.06 1.54
N PRO A 78 9.28 -11.97 2.74
CA PRO A 78 9.03 -13.15 3.57
C PRO A 78 8.21 -14.21 2.85
N ASP A 79 8.49 -15.49 3.08
CA ASP A 79 7.81 -16.62 2.41
C ASP A 79 6.30 -16.66 2.67
N TRP A 80 5.86 -16.12 3.80
CA TRP A 80 4.46 -16.05 4.15
C TRP A 80 3.68 -14.94 3.45
N LEU A 81 4.38 -13.99 2.80
CA LEU A 81 3.73 -12.90 2.07
C LEU A 81 3.18 -13.45 0.75
N GLU A 82 1.86 -13.51 0.65
CA GLU A 82 1.17 -13.97 -0.55
C GLU A 82 1.46 -13.07 -1.75
N PHE A 83 1.51 -13.68 -2.93
CA PHE A 83 1.66 -12.99 -4.21
C PHE A 83 0.93 -13.76 -5.31
N VAL A 84 0.74 -13.11 -6.46
CA VAL A 84 0.24 -13.72 -7.68
C VAL A 84 1.04 -13.23 -8.89
N THR A 85 1.37 -14.14 -9.80
CA THR A 85 2.08 -13.81 -11.03
C THR A 85 1.09 -13.38 -12.12
N LEU A 86 1.16 -12.13 -12.58
CA LEU A 86 0.23 -11.55 -13.54
C LEU A 86 0.94 -10.81 -14.69
N GLY A 87 0.18 -10.57 -15.77
CA GLY A 87 0.62 -9.81 -16.93
C GLY A 87 1.56 -10.56 -17.87
N LYS A 88 1.87 -9.94 -19.02
CA LYS A 88 2.76 -10.51 -20.04
C LYS A 88 4.19 -10.69 -19.54
N GLU A 89 4.65 -9.75 -18.72
CA GLU A 89 5.99 -9.77 -18.11
C GLU A 89 6.09 -10.71 -16.89
N LYS A 90 5.02 -11.43 -16.54
CA LYS A 90 4.98 -12.39 -15.42
C LYS A 90 5.56 -11.82 -14.13
N LYS A 91 5.04 -10.67 -13.71
CA LYS A 91 5.43 -10.02 -12.45
C LYS A 91 4.67 -10.63 -11.28
N ASP A 92 5.36 -10.82 -10.17
CA ASP A 92 4.80 -11.28 -8.91
C ASP A 92 4.25 -10.11 -8.12
N TYR A 93 2.94 -9.89 -8.18
CA TYR A 93 2.28 -8.83 -7.42
C TYR A 93 2.01 -9.29 -6.00
N ILE A 94 2.34 -8.44 -5.02
CA ILE A 94 2.04 -8.71 -3.61
C ILE A 94 0.52 -8.68 -3.39
N VAL A 95 0.03 -9.61 -2.57
CA VAL A 95 -1.37 -9.69 -2.15
C VAL A 95 -1.41 -9.58 -0.62
N ALA A 96 -1.97 -8.49 -0.11
CA ALA A 96 -2.14 -8.32 1.33
C ALA A 96 -3.31 -9.19 1.84
N THR A 97 -3.08 -10.05 2.84
CA THR A 97 -4.12 -10.95 3.36
C THR A 97 -4.31 -10.92 4.86
N GLU A 98 -3.39 -10.29 5.60
CA GLU A 98 -3.42 -10.17 7.04
C GLU A 98 -2.73 -8.85 7.49
N PRO A 99 -2.96 -8.37 8.74
CA PRO A 99 -2.36 -7.13 9.23
C PRO A 99 -0.83 -7.11 9.15
N ALA A 100 -0.17 -8.26 9.28
CA ALA A 100 1.27 -8.38 9.12
C ALA A 100 1.74 -8.01 7.70
N SER A 101 0.95 -8.32 6.65
CA SER A 101 1.24 -7.88 5.28
C SER A 101 1.27 -6.35 5.19
N LEU A 102 0.29 -5.68 5.81
CA LEU A 102 0.21 -4.22 5.82
C LEU A 102 1.37 -3.57 6.57
N VAL A 103 1.71 -4.08 7.75
CA VAL A 103 2.88 -3.60 8.52
C VAL A 103 4.17 -3.78 7.73
N TRP A 104 4.32 -4.91 7.02
CA TRP A 104 5.49 -5.12 6.16
C TRP A 104 5.55 -4.09 5.04
N LEU A 105 4.43 -3.80 4.37
CA LEU A 105 4.35 -2.78 3.31
C LEU A 105 4.69 -1.37 3.84
N ALA A 106 4.13 -0.98 4.99
CA ALA A 106 4.43 0.31 5.62
C ALA A 106 5.91 0.42 6.03
N ASN A 107 6.52 -0.67 6.52
CA ASN A 107 7.94 -0.68 6.87
C ASN A 107 8.87 -0.43 5.66
N LEU A 108 8.40 -0.74 4.45
CA LEU A 108 9.08 -0.42 3.18
C LEU A 108 8.85 1.00 2.68
N ALA A 109 8.16 1.83 3.47
CA ALA A 109 7.67 3.15 3.11
C ALA A 109 6.74 3.15 1.89
N SER A 110 5.92 2.09 1.74
CA SER A 110 4.84 2.06 0.75
C SER A 110 3.67 2.92 1.24
N LEU A 111 3.68 4.21 0.92
CA LEU A 111 2.64 5.16 1.34
C LEU A 111 1.36 5.03 0.50
N GLU A 112 1.48 4.50 -0.72
CA GLU A 112 0.32 4.26 -1.59
C GLU A 112 0.21 2.79 -1.98
N LEU A 113 -1.01 2.27 -1.89
CA LEU A 113 -1.39 0.91 -2.26
C LEU A 113 -2.43 0.96 -3.38
N HIS A 114 -2.02 0.65 -4.60
CA HIS A 114 -2.91 0.65 -5.78
C HIS A 114 -3.39 -0.77 -6.05
N GLN A 115 -4.66 -1.04 -5.77
CA GLN A 115 -5.24 -2.37 -5.92
C GLN A 115 -5.73 -2.64 -7.35
N LEU A 116 -5.60 -3.88 -7.79
CA LEU A 116 -6.27 -4.34 -9.00
C LEU A 116 -7.80 -4.43 -8.78
N HIS A 117 -8.58 -4.12 -9.83
CA HIS A 117 -10.05 -4.17 -9.82
C HIS A 117 -10.64 -5.58 -9.76
N SER A 118 -9.79 -6.61 -9.74
CA SER A 118 -10.17 -8.01 -9.58
C SER A 118 -9.53 -8.59 -8.32
N ARG A 119 -10.02 -9.76 -7.91
CA ARG A 119 -9.62 -10.41 -6.65
C ARG A 119 -9.42 -11.90 -6.89
N LYS A 120 -8.58 -12.55 -6.07
CA LYS A 120 -8.47 -14.01 -6.08
C LYS A 120 -9.84 -14.68 -5.87
N PRO A 121 -10.11 -15.81 -6.55
CA PRO A 121 -9.21 -16.51 -7.47
C PRO A 121 -9.23 -15.98 -8.92
N ASN A 122 -10.13 -15.05 -9.26
CA ASN A 122 -10.43 -14.69 -10.67
C ASN A 122 -9.87 -13.32 -11.04
N TYR A 123 -8.56 -13.24 -11.31
CA TYR A 123 -7.92 -11.96 -11.64
C TYR A 123 -8.29 -11.38 -13.01
N ASP A 124 -8.86 -12.18 -13.92
CA ASP A 124 -9.34 -11.74 -15.23
C ASP A 124 -10.80 -11.26 -15.21
N CYS A 125 -11.46 -11.25 -14.04
CA CYS A 125 -12.84 -10.82 -13.86
C CYS A 125 -12.91 -9.70 -12.81
N PRO A 126 -12.95 -8.42 -13.22
CA PRO A 126 -13.14 -7.32 -12.30
C PRO A 126 -14.46 -7.45 -11.52
N ASP A 127 -14.44 -7.16 -10.22
CA ASP A 127 -15.60 -7.26 -9.33
C ASP A 127 -16.18 -5.89 -8.93
N TYR A 128 -15.56 -4.80 -9.38
CA TYR A 128 -16.12 -3.44 -9.31
C TYR A 128 -15.58 -2.56 -10.46
N MET A 129 -16.24 -1.42 -10.66
CA MET A 129 -15.86 -0.37 -11.60
C MET A 129 -15.58 0.92 -10.82
N VAL A 130 -14.59 1.68 -11.28
CA VAL A 130 -14.29 3.03 -10.77
C VAL A 130 -14.54 4.03 -11.88
N PHE A 131 -15.24 5.09 -11.54
CA PHE A 131 -15.29 6.31 -12.34
C PHE A 131 -14.35 7.30 -11.68
N ASP A 132 -13.23 7.58 -12.34
CA ASP A 132 -12.25 8.55 -11.86
C ASP A 132 -12.63 9.93 -12.37
N LEU A 133 -12.87 10.87 -11.46
CA LEU A 133 -13.40 12.19 -11.78
C LEU A 133 -12.36 13.25 -11.45
N ASP A 134 -11.60 13.63 -12.47
CA ASP A 134 -10.63 14.71 -12.38
C ASP A 134 -11.27 16.04 -12.78
N PRO A 135 -11.31 17.04 -11.87
CA PRO A 135 -11.75 18.37 -12.25
C PRO A 135 -10.79 18.94 -13.32
N PRO A 136 -11.31 19.60 -14.37
CA PRO A 136 -10.47 20.29 -15.33
C PRO A 136 -9.62 21.38 -14.65
N GLU A 137 -8.57 21.83 -15.33
CA GLU A 137 -7.75 22.92 -14.82
C GLU A 137 -8.60 24.16 -14.47
N GLY A 138 -8.39 24.72 -13.28
CA GLY A 138 -9.15 25.85 -12.75
C GLY A 138 -10.43 25.46 -11.97
N TYR A 139 -10.82 24.19 -11.97
CA TYR A 139 -11.91 23.66 -11.16
C TYR A 139 -11.38 23.04 -9.86
N ASN A 140 -12.19 23.05 -8.80
CA ASN A 140 -11.84 22.57 -7.47
C ASN A 140 -12.65 21.32 -7.08
N PHE A 141 -12.41 20.80 -5.87
CA PHE A 141 -13.10 19.62 -5.35
C PHE A 141 -14.63 19.75 -5.33
N ALA A 142 -15.17 20.94 -5.04
CA ALA A 142 -16.61 21.17 -5.03
C ALA A 142 -17.23 21.01 -6.42
N ASP A 143 -16.50 21.41 -7.47
CA ASP A 143 -16.95 21.25 -8.87
C ASP A 143 -17.03 19.77 -9.26
N ALA A 144 -16.02 18.97 -8.87
CA ALA A 144 -16.05 17.53 -9.06
C ALA A 144 -17.25 16.89 -8.32
N SER A 145 -17.52 17.30 -7.07
CA SER A 145 -18.64 16.77 -6.28
C SER A 145 -20.03 17.07 -6.87
N THR A 146 -20.18 18.22 -7.52
CA THR A 146 -21.47 18.68 -8.08
C THR A 146 -21.86 17.85 -9.31
N SER A 147 -20.87 17.36 -10.07
CA SER A 147 -21.12 16.53 -11.26
C SER A 147 -21.77 15.17 -10.97
N LEU A 148 -21.72 14.70 -9.71
CA LEU A 148 -22.28 13.41 -9.28
C LEU A 148 -23.75 13.48 -8.82
N LEU A 149 -24.29 14.67 -8.57
CA LEU A 149 -25.59 14.86 -7.92
C LEU A 149 -26.73 15.24 -8.86
N ASN A 150 -26.46 15.39 -10.16
CA ASN A 150 -27.43 15.67 -11.22
C ASN A 150 -27.56 14.49 -12.17
#